data_AF-A0A120JTY3-F1
#
_entry.id   AF-A0A120JTY3-F1
#
_cell.length_a   1.000
_cell.length_b   1.000
_cell.length_c   1.000
_cell.angle_alpha   90.00
_cell.angle_beta   90.00
_cell.angle_gamma   90.00
#
_symmetry.space_group_name_H-M   'P 1'
#
loop_
_entity.id
_entity.type
_entity.pdbx_description
1 polymer ?
#
loop_
_entity_poly.entity_id
_entity_poly.type
_entity_poly.pdbx_seq_one_letter_code
_entity_poly.pdbx_strand_id
1 'polypeptide(L)'
;MSKVIMLTQNNCPKCVALKSYLELGLRNKYENHIEVIRREDNPSLFMDYVSKYDIMSTPVLISGEDVLVDTQPSKVSTFLELQVG
;
A
#
# COMPACT_ATOMS: atom_id res chain seq x y z
N MET A 1 -13.08 -5.09 10.53
CA MET A 1 -11.63 -4.88 10.35
C MET A 1 -11.38 -4.78 8.86
N SER A 2 -11.00 -3.61 8.37
CA SER A 2 -10.73 -3.40 6.95
C SER A 2 -9.30 -3.83 6.63
N LYS A 3 -9.14 -4.64 5.59
CA LYS A 3 -7.82 -5.06 5.11
C LYS A 3 -7.28 -3.95 4.21
N VAL A 4 -6.12 -3.40 4.55
CA VAL A 4 -5.43 -2.40 3.72
C VAL A 4 -4.74 -3.13 2.58
N ILE A 5 -4.83 -2.62 1.37
CA ILE A 5 -4.18 -3.20 0.19
C ILE A 5 -3.01 -2.30 -0.20
N MET A 6 -1.83 -2.89 -0.38
CA MET A 6 -0.66 -2.22 -0.92
C MET A 6 -0.41 -2.67 -2.35
N LEU A 7 -0.61 -1.78 -3.32
CA LEU A 7 -0.14 -2.01 -4.69
C LEU A 7 1.34 -1.66 -4.79
N THR A 8 2.13 -2.57 -5.35
CA THR A 8 3.58 -2.39 -5.52
C THR A 8 4.11 -3.10 -6.76
N GLN A 9 5.34 -2.80 -7.15
CA GLN A 9 5.99 -3.39 -8.33
C GLN A 9 7.52 -3.41 -8.17
N ASN A 10 8.21 -4.18 -9.00
CA ASN A 10 9.67 -4.24 -9.07
C ASN A 10 10.24 -2.95 -9.67
N ASN A 11 11.54 -2.72 -9.46
CA ASN A 11 12.27 -1.55 -9.97
C ASN A 11 11.62 -0.21 -9.57
N CYS A 12 11.00 -0.17 -8.39
CA CYS A 12 10.28 0.99 -7.86
C CYS A 12 10.94 1.47 -6.55
N PRO A 13 11.79 2.52 -6.56
CA PRO A 13 12.47 3.01 -5.37
C PRO A 13 11.51 3.44 -4.26
N LYS A 14 10.38 4.08 -4.60
CA LYS A 14 9.35 4.47 -3.64
C LYS A 14 8.68 3.26 -2.97
N CYS A 15 8.50 2.18 -3.71
CA CYS A 15 7.92 0.94 -3.21
C CYS A 15 8.84 0.28 -2.18
N VAL A 16 10.14 0.26 -2.46
CA VAL A 16 11.17 -0.21 -1.51
C VAL A 16 11.18 0.67 -0.26
N ALA A 17 11.15 2.00 -0.43
CA ALA A 17 11.13 2.93 0.69
C ALA A 17 9.90 2.74 1.60
N LEU A 18 8.70 2.57 1.02
CA LEU A 18 7.49 2.28 1.79
C LEU A 18 7.62 0.96 2.55
N LYS A 19 8.06 -0.11 1.87
CA LYS A 19 8.26 -1.42 2.49
C LYS A 19 9.23 -1.34 3.68
N SER A 20 10.39 -0.69 3.50
CA SER A 20 11.35 -0.48 4.58
C SER A 20 10.79 0.37 5.72
N TYR A 21 9.93 1.35 5.43
CA TYR A 21 9.27 2.13 6.48
C TYR A 21 8.26 1.29 7.28
N LEU A 22 7.46 0.44 6.61
CA LEU A 22 6.55 -0.50 7.30
C LEU A 22 7.33 -1.47 8.20
N GLU A 23 8.42 -2.03 7.68
CA GLU A 23 9.26 -3.01 8.38
C GLU A 23 10.05 -2.41 9.54
N LEU A 24 10.79 -1.34 9.29
CA LEU A 24 11.75 -0.77 10.25
C LEU A 24 11.16 0.40 11.02
N GLY A 25 10.45 1.30 10.34
CA GLY A 25 9.87 2.51 10.93
C GLY A 25 8.67 2.20 11.82
N LEU A 26 7.80 1.29 11.37
CA LEU A 26 6.61 0.87 12.11
C LEU A 26 6.77 -0.50 12.77
N ARG A 27 7.95 -1.14 12.66
CA ARG A 27 8.26 -2.44 13.29
C ARG A 27 7.21 -3.52 12.96
N ASN A 28 6.71 -3.54 11.72
CA ASN A 28 5.64 -4.43 11.28
C ASN A 28 4.34 -4.36 12.09
N LYS A 29 4.06 -3.24 12.80
CA LYS A 29 2.83 -3.06 13.62
C LYS A 29 1.54 -3.44 12.87
N TYR A 30 1.47 -3.21 11.56
CA TYR A 30 0.29 -3.45 10.74
C TYR A 30 0.43 -4.58 9.71
N GLU A 31 1.47 -5.42 9.80
CA GLU A 31 1.78 -6.45 8.79
C GLU A 31 0.59 -7.38 8.51
N ASN A 32 -0.11 -7.83 9.56
CA ASN A 32 -1.28 -8.72 9.43
C ASN A 32 -2.54 -8.04 8.85
N HIS A 33 -2.50 -6.72 8.68
CA HIS A 33 -3.62 -5.93 8.16
C HIS A 33 -3.37 -5.44 6.73
N ILE A 34 -2.16 -5.65 6.20
CA ILE A 34 -1.76 -5.20 4.86
C ILE A 34 -1.68 -6.40 3.92
N GLU A 35 -2.52 -6.42 2.89
CA GLU A 35 -2.40 -7.31 1.75
C GLU A 35 -1.51 -6.68 0.69
N VAL A 36 -0.44 -7.37 0.31
CA VAL A 36 0.46 -6.88 -0.74
C VAL A 36 0.07 -7.49 -2.07
N ILE A 37 -0.27 -6.65 -3.04
CA ILE A 37 -0.51 -7.05 -4.43
C ILE A 37 0.64 -6.51 -5.28
N ARG A 38 1.45 -7.43 -5.78
CA ARG A 38 2.59 -7.13 -6.64
C ARG A 38 2.17 -7.27 -8.10
N ARG A 39 2.52 -6.28 -8.92
CA ARG A 39 2.25 -6.32 -10.37
C ARG A 39 2.78 -7.59 -11.03
N GLU A 40 3.95 -8.04 -10.60
CA GLU A 40 4.64 -9.19 -11.20
C GLU A 40 4.02 -10.53 -10.79
N ASP A 41 3.46 -10.63 -9.59
CA ASP A 41 2.92 -11.88 -9.06
C ASP A 41 1.47 -12.11 -9.54
N ASN A 42 0.69 -11.04 -9.70
CA ASN A 42 -0.68 -11.11 -10.21
C ASN A 42 -1.05 -9.85 -11.03
N PRO A 43 -0.64 -9.78 -12.31
CA PRO A 43 -0.85 -8.59 -13.13
C PRO A 43 -2.32 -8.30 -13.40
N SER A 44 -3.19 -9.33 -13.49
CA SER A 44 -4.63 -9.13 -13.71
C SER A 44 -5.26 -8.42 -12.51
N LEU A 45 -5.09 -8.98 -11.31
CA LEU A 45 -5.64 -8.38 -10.10
C LEU A 45 -5.08 -6.98 -9.85
N PHE A 46 -3.78 -6.78 -10.10
CA PHE A 46 -3.17 -5.47 -10.00
C PHE A 46 -3.84 -4.44 -10.94
N MET A 47 -4.07 -4.82 -12.20
CA MET A 47 -4.73 -3.94 -13.18
C MET A 47 -6.21 -3.67 -12.85
N ASP A 48 -6.90 -4.63 -12.22
CA ASP A 48 -8.27 -4.42 -11.73
C ASP A 48 -8.31 -3.31 -10.67
N TYR A 49 -7.38 -3.32 -9.70
CA TYR A 49 -7.26 -2.24 -8.72
C TYR A 49 -6.84 -0.91 -9.36
N VAL A 50 -5.89 -0.93 -10.30
CA VAL A 50 -5.48 0.26 -11.03
C VAL A 50 -6.66 0.93 -11.72
N SER A 51 -7.46 0.14 -12.42
CA SER A 51 -8.62 0.65 -13.18
C SER A 51 -9.75 1.11 -12.24
N LYS A 52 -10.00 0.36 -11.16
CA LYS A 52 -11.07 0.66 -10.20
C LYS A 52 -10.83 1.97 -9.44
N TYR A 53 -9.58 2.26 -9.10
CA TYR A 53 -9.21 3.41 -8.24
C TYR A 53 -8.45 4.52 -8.99
N ASP A 54 -8.38 4.45 -10.32
CA ASP A 54 -7.67 5.41 -11.20
C ASP A 54 -6.22 5.66 -10.76
N ILE A 55 -5.48 4.58 -10.52
CA ILE A 55 -4.11 4.65 -9.96
C ILE A 55 -3.08 4.89 -11.05
N MET A 56 -2.34 5.98 -10.93
CA MET A 56 -1.33 6.39 -11.92
C MET A 56 0.12 6.03 -11.53
N SER A 57 0.38 5.64 -10.28
CA SER A 57 1.73 5.33 -9.81
C SER A 57 1.72 4.41 -8.60
N THR A 58 2.79 3.65 -8.42
CA THR A 58 3.05 2.85 -7.22
C THR A 58 4.16 3.47 -6.34
N PRO A 59 4.17 3.17 -5.03
CA PRO A 59 3.19 2.36 -4.29
C PRO A 59 1.91 3.13 -3.96
N VAL A 60 0.84 2.41 -3.65
CA VAL A 60 -0.44 2.97 -3.17
C VAL A 60 -0.97 2.11 -2.03
N LEU A 61 -1.57 2.74 -1.02
CA LEU A 61 -2.37 2.06 -0.01
C LEU A 61 -3.86 2.32 -0.25
N ILE A 62 -4.70 1.29 -0.13
CA ILE A 62 -6.14 1.34 -0.39
C ILE A 62 -6.88 0.70 0.78
N SER A 63 -7.94 1.33 1.27
CA SER A 63 -8.85 0.75 2.26
C SER A 63 -10.28 1.19 1.96
N GLY A 64 -11.13 0.26 1.51
CA GLY A 64 -12.48 0.60 1.06
C GLY A 64 -12.46 1.57 -0.14
N GLU A 65 -12.88 2.81 0.08
CA GLU A 65 -12.87 3.90 -0.91
C GLU A 65 -11.68 4.85 -0.73
N ASP A 66 -10.95 4.75 0.39
CA ASP A 66 -9.81 5.62 0.69
C ASP A 66 -8.55 5.14 -0.05
N VAL A 67 -7.87 6.07 -0.72
CA VAL A 67 -6.65 5.82 -1.51
C VAL A 67 -5.56 6.79 -1.09
N LEU A 68 -4.41 6.25 -0.67
CA LEU A 68 -3.20 7.01 -0.37
C LEU A 68 -2.12 6.75 -1.43
N VAL A 69 -1.98 7.71 -2.35
CA VAL A 69 -0.92 7.72 -3.38
C VAL A 69 0.39 8.36 -2.90
N ASP A 70 0.32 9.28 -1.93
CA ASP A 70 1.48 9.95 -1.37
C ASP A 70 1.97 9.21 -0.13
N THR A 71 2.89 8.27 -0.34
CA THR A 71 3.36 7.34 0.69
C THR A 71 4.51 7.91 1.52
N GLN A 72 4.46 9.21 1.84
CA GLN A 72 5.36 9.82 2.82
C GLN A 72 5.11 9.21 4.22
N PRO A 73 6.16 8.98 5.04
CA PRO A 73 6.05 8.28 6.32
C PRO A 73 4.91 8.76 7.23
N SER A 74 4.79 10.08 7.45
CA SER A 74 3.75 10.64 8.31
C SER A 74 2.34 10.34 7.81
N LYS A 75 2.11 10.45 6.50
CA LYS A 75 0.82 10.16 5.88
C LYS A 75 0.48 8.68 5.96
N VAL A 76 1.46 7.80 5.76
CA VAL A 76 1.30 6.35 5.90
C VAL A 76 0.91 6.00 7.33
N SER A 77 1.60 6.53 8.34
CA SER A 77 1.25 6.25 9.75
C SER A 77 -0.16 6.73 10.10
N THR A 78 -0.54 7.93 9.66
CA THR A 78 -1.90 8.46 9.91
C THR A 78 -2.96 7.63 9.20
N PHE A 79 -2.72 7.26 7.94
CA PHE A 79 -3.65 6.42 7.18
C PHE A 79 -3.86 5.06 7.83
N LEU A 80 -2.78 4.37 8.21
CA LEU A 80 -2.89 3.05 8.83
C LEU A 80 -3.56 3.10 10.21
N GLU A 81 -3.28 4.13 11.02
CA GLU A 81 -3.94 4.30 12.32
C GLU A 81 -5.45 4.53 12.15
N LEU A 82 -5.89 5.33 11.18
CA LEU A 82 -7.32 5.59 10.95
C LEU A 82 -8.09 4.36 10.44
N GLN A 83 -7.41 3.46 9.71
CA GLN A 83 -8.06 2.33 9.04
C GLN A 83 -8.02 1.04 9.86
N VAL A 84 -7.02 0.91 10.74
CA VAL A 84 -6.70 -0.33 11.45
C VAL A 84 -6.63 -0.15 12.98
N GLY A 85 -6.25 1.04 13.44
CA GLY A 85 -6.15 1.37 14.88
C GLY A 85 -7.53 1.51 15.52
#